data_AF-A0A078G1V5-F1
#
_entry.id   AF-A0A078G1V5-F1
#
_cell.length_a   1.000
_cell.length_b   1.000
_cell.length_c   1.000
_cell.angle_alpha   90.00
_cell.angle_beta   90.00
_cell.angle_gamma   90.00
#
_symmetry.space_group_name_H-M   'P 1'
#
loop_
_entity.id
_entity.type
_entity.pdbx_description
1 polymer ?
#
loop_
_entity_poly.entity_id
_entity_poly.type
_entity_poly.pdbx_seq_one_letter_code
_entity_poly.pdbx_strand_id
1 'polypeptide(L)'
;MTTKTKVAGCDDEYASSLQLAYQIPRRSRRRIMAGYDDEDAVILQQSLKLGKDGSTAATVIPIDGQKLMVAKFGDSRAVMSRNGVAHQLSVDHEPSNERKYIEKIGGFVSNIPGDVLRVDGQLAVARAFGDKRLKIHLSSEPDITHQAVGDQNEFVVFTSDGI
;
A
#
# COMPACT_ATOMS: atom_id res chain seq x y z
N MET A 1 51.28 12.52 30.24
CA MET A 1 50.97 12.39 28.81
C MET A 1 50.42 10.98 28.57
N THR A 2 49.21 10.71 28.08
CA THR A 2 48.07 11.55 27.71
C THR A 2 46.85 10.61 27.63
N THR A 3 45.78 11.00 28.32
CA THR A 3 44.33 10.80 28.06
C THR A 3 43.75 9.44 27.62
N LYS A 4 42.94 8.87 28.52
CA LYS A 4 41.76 8.06 28.21
C LYS A 4 40.66 8.99 27.65
N THR A 5 40.14 8.71 26.46
CA THR A 5 38.93 9.37 25.95
C THR A 5 37.74 8.45 26.20
N LYS A 6 36.84 8.92 27.06
CA LYS A 6 35.53 8.34 27.35
C LYS A 6 34.61 8.74 26.19
N VAL A 7 34.12 7.77 25.43
CA VAL A 7 33.07 8.05 24.45
C VAL A 7 31.78 8.23 25.23
N ALA A 8 31.22 9.44 25.15
CA ALA A 8 29.99 9.85 25.82
C ALA A 8 28.80 9.13 25.18
N GLY A 9 27.84 8.75 26.03
CA GLY A 9 26.61 8.07 25.60
C GLY A 9 25.76 8.95 24.69
N CYS A 10 25.17 8.32 23.67
CA CYS A 10 24.19 8.94 22.80
C CYS A 10 23.30 7.89 22.11
N ASP A 11 22.87 6.84 22.81
CA ASP A 11 22.15 5.73 22.15
C ASP A 11 20.66 5.60 22.54
N ASP A 12 20.22 6.16 23.67
CA ASP A 12 18.81 6.00 24.13
C ASP A 12 17.89 7.17 23.75
N GLU A 13 18.43 8.39 23.59
CA GLU A 13 17.65 9.59 23.27
C GLU A 13 17.35 9.71 21.77
N TYR A 14 18.26 9.20 20.92
CA TYR A 14 18.11 9.17 19.46
C TYR A 14 17.15 8.07 18.97
N ALA A 15 17.15 6.91 19.63
CA ALA A 15 16.16 5.87 19.40
C ALA A 15 14.76 6.35 19.80
N SER A 16 14.65 7.05 20.94
CA SER A 16 13.38 7.60 21.42
C SER A 16 12.84 8.73 20.52
N SER A 17 13.70 9.57 19.95
CA SER A 17 13.30 10.64 19.03
C SER A 17 12.85 10.11 17.66
N LEU A 18 13.48 9.06 17.14
CA LEU A 18 13.02 8.34 15.95
C LEU A 18 11.65 7.69 16.17
N GLN A 19 11.40 7.17 17.37
CA GLN A 19 10.14 6.54 17.74
C GLN A 19 8.98 7.56 17.91
N LEU A 20 9.26 8.76 18.40
CA LEU A 20 8.30 9.86 18.47
C LEU A 20 7.97 10.44 17.08
N ALA A 21 8.98 10.59 16.21
CA ALA A 21 8.76 10.99 14.83
C ALA A 21 7.87 9.97 14.09
N TYR A 22 7.95 8.68 14.43
CA TYR A 22 7.17 7.58 13.84
C TYR A 22 5.67 7.59 14.14
N GLN A 23 5.19 8.47 15.03
CA GLN A 23 3.77 8.58 15.32
C GLN A 23 3.09 9.52 14.34
N ILE A 24 2.87 9.05 13.11
CA ILE A 24 1.80 9.61 12.29
C ILE A 24 0.52 9.45 13.12
N PRO A 25 -0.26 10.53 13.36
CA PRO A 25 -1.40 10.45 14.25
C PRO A 25 -2.28 9.27 13.82
N ARG A 26 -2.68 8.38 14.74
CA ARG A 26 -3.60 7.26 14.45
C ARG A 26 -4.85 7.69 13.66
N ARG A 27 -5.19 8.99 13.76
CA ARG A 27 -6.22 9.66 12.96
C ARG A 27 -5.96 9.59 11.44
N SER A 28 -4.73 9.74 10.95
CA SER A 28 -4.42 9.77 9.52
C SER A 28 -4.63 8.41 8.85
N ARG A 29 -4.10 7.33 9.45
CA ARG A 29 -4.36 5.96 8.95
C ARG A 29 -5.85 5.68 8.87
N ARG A 30 -6.59 5.93 9.96
CA ARG A 30 -8.04 5.70 10.02
C ARG A 30 -8.81 6.50 8.97
N ARG A 31 -8.40 7.75 8.70
CA ARG A 31 -9.05 8.58 7.67
C ARG A 31 -8.80 8.07 6.26
N ILE A 32 -7.63 7.51 5.98
CA ILE A 32 -7.35 6.91 4.67
C ILE A 32 -8.10 5.60 4.49
N MET A 33 -8.14 4.76 5.52
CA MET A 33 -8.97 3.55 5.49
C MET A 33 -10.45 3.91 5.25
N ALA A 34 -11.00 4.85 6.02
CA ALA A 34 -12.37 5.31 5.83
C ALA A 34 -12.60 5.92 4.43
N GLY A 35 -11.64 6.69 3.90
CA GLY A 35 -11.74 7.22 2.55
C GLY A 35 -11.82 6.11 1.49
N TYR A 36 -10.99 5.07 1.61
CA TYR A 36 -11.05 3.93 0.71
C TYR A 36 -12.39 3.18 0.83
N ASP A 37 -12.87 2.94 2.05
CA ASP A 37 -14.16 2.28 2.29
C ASP A 37 -15.34 3.09 1.73
N ASP A 38 -15.35 4.41 1.96
CA ASP A 38 -16.39 5.32 1.48
C ASP A 38 -16.41 5.40 -0.05
N GLU A 39 -15.25 5.52 -0.70
CA GLU A 39 -15.15 5.55 -2.17
C GLU A 39 -15.60 4.22 -2.79
N ASP A 40 -15.19 3.08 -2.23
CA ASP A 40 -15.66 1.78 -2.71
C ASP A 40 -17.18 1.62 -2.57
N ALA A 41 -17.75 2.07 -1.46
CA ALA A 41 -19.19 2.05 -1.25
C ALA A 41 -19.93 2.89 -2.29
N VAL A 42 -19.42 4.07 -2.62
CA VAL A 42 -19.97 4.94 -3.68
C VAL A 42 -19.90 4.25 -5.04
N ILE A 43 -18.75 3.66 -5.39
CA ILE A 43 -18.56 2.91 -6.65
C ILE A 43 -19.56 1.75 -6.74
N LEU A 44 -19.69 0.96 -5.68
CA LEU A 44 -20.61 -0.19 -5.63
C LEU A 44 -22.08 0.22 -5.71
N GLN A 45 -22.46 1.34 -5.09
CA GLN A 45 -23.80 1.90 -5.19
C GLN A 45 -24.14 2.32 -6.63
N GLN A 46 -23.17 2.86 -7.34
CA GLN A 46 -23.33 3.33 -8.72
C GLN A 46 -23.15 2.23 -9.78
N SER A 47 -22.77 1.02 -9.38
CA SER A 47 -22.44 -0.08 -10.31
C SER A 47 -23.55 -0.49 -11.29
N LEU A 48 -24.81 -0.28 -10.94
CA LEU A 48 -25.94 -0.54 -11.85
C LEU A 48 -26.02 0.49 -12.98
N LYS A 49 -25.48 1.70 -12.76
CA LYS A 49 -25.51 2.83 -13.69
C LYS A 49 -24.20 2.99 -14.45
N LEU A 50 -23.06 2.78 -13.80
CA LEU A 50 -21.72 3.07 -14.35
C LEU A 50 -20.94 1.84 -14.80
N GLY A 51 -21.38 0.63 -14.44
CA GLY A 51 -20.68 -0.61 -14.75
C GLY A 51 -20.22 -1.35 -13.50
N LYS A 52 -19.79 -2.61 -13.67
CA LYS A 52 -19.40 -3.50 -12.55
C LYS A 52 -17.88 -3.66 -12.43
N ASP A 53 -17.14 -2.90 -13.21
CA ASP A 53 -15.70 -2.99 -13.32
C ASP A 53 -15.04 -2.44 -12.05
N GLY A 54 -13.75 -2.70 -11.93
CA GLY A 54 -12.95 -2.23 -10.81
C GLY A 54 -11.76 -1.39 -11.23
N SER A 55 -11.05 -0.91 -10.23
CA SER A 55 -9.79 -0.17 -10.38
C SER A 55 -8.86 -0.50 -9.24
N THR A 56 -7.56 -0.54 -9.53
CA THR A 56 -6.51 -0.48 -8.53
C THR A 56 -6.33 0.96 -8.02
N ALA A 57 -5.60 1.13 -6.93
CA ALA A 57 -5.32 2.44 -6.37
C ALA A 57 -3.96 2.50 -5.69
N ALA A 58 -3.23 3.59 -5.89
CA ALA A 58 -2.04 3.94 -5.14
C ALA A 58 -2.08 5.43 -4.79
N THR A 59 -1.94 5.74 -3.51
CA THR A 59 -2.00 7.09 -2.95
C THR A 59 -0.76 7.34 -2.11
N VAL A 60 -0.11 8.49 -2.31
CA VAL A 60 1.02 8.94 -1.49
C VAL A 60 0.67 10.29 -0.91
N ILE A 61 0.78 10.40 0.41
CA ILE A 61 0.45 11.60 1.16
C ILE A 61 1.71 12.08 1.87
N PRO A 62 2.24 13.26 1.51
CA PRO A 62 3.31 13.88 2.26
C PRO A 62 2.77 14.36 3.62
N ILE A 63 3.53 14.07 4.67
CA ILE A 63 3.22 14.45 6.05
C ILE A 63 4.40 15.27 6.57
N ASP A 64 4.12 16.53 6.88
CA ASP A 64 5.04 17.50 7.48
C ASP A 64 6.40 17.63 6.75
N GLY A 65 6.42 17.33 5.44
CA GLY A 65 7.62 17.36 4.59
C GLY A 65 8.67 16.27 4.88
N GLN A 66 8.46 15.44 5.91
CA GLN A 66 9.48 14.49 6.40
C GLN A 66 9.09 13.03 6.15
N LYS A 67 7.83 12.77 5.83
CA LYS A 67 7.29 11.42 5.70
C LYS A 67 6.33 11.32 4.53
N LEU A 68 6.30 10.15 3.91
CA LEU A 68 5.23 9.75 3.02
C LEU A 68 4.41 8.66 3.71
N MET A 69 3.10 8.83 3.74
CA MET A 69 2.17 7.75 3.98
C MET A 69 1.69 7.23 2.62
N VAL A 70 1.93 5.95 2.37
CA VAL A 70 1.56 5.30 1.12
C VAL A 70 0.42 4.35 1.41
N ALA A 71 -0.68 4.48 0.70
CA ALA A 71 -1.83 3.57 0.76
C ALA A 71 -2.05 3.00 -0.64
N LYS A 72 -2.11 1.67 -0.77
CA LYS A 72 -2.31 1.02 -2.06
C LYS A 72 -3.08 -0.26 -1.89
N PHE A 73 -3.81 -0.63 -2.93
CA PHE A 73 -4.15 -2.01 -3.19
C PHE A 73 -4.05 -2.32 -4.70
N GLY A 74 -4.08 -3.60 -5.05
CA GLY A 74 -3.90 -4.05 -6.44
C GLY A 74 -2.43 -4.02 -6.86
N ASP A 75 -2.18 -3.95 -8.17
CA ASP A 75 -0.87 -4.12 -8.79
C ASP A 75 -0.21 -2.81 -9.28
N SER A 76 -0.88 -1.64 -9.16
CA SER A 76 -0.34 -0.35 -9.65
C SER A 76 1.11 -0.03 -9.26
N ARG A 77 1.44 0.54 -8.09
CA ARG A 77 2.83 0.84 -7.59
C ARG A 77 3.11 2.34 -7.53
N ALA A 78 3.76 2.68 -6.42
CA ALA A 78 4.47 3.93 -6.23
C ALA A 78 5.95 3.59 -5.99
N VAL A 79 6.83 4.25 -6.72
CA VAL A 79 8.29 4.02 -6.69
C VAL A 79 8.99 5.33 -6.40
N MET A 80 9.83 5.34 -5.37
CA MET A 80 10.63 6.49 -4.97
C MET A 80 12.03 6.40 -5.57
N SER A 81 12.50 7.48 -6.19
CA SER A 81 13.92 7.63 -6.51
C SER A 81 14.68 8.10 -5.26
N ARG A 82 15.74 7.38 -4.92
CA ARG A 82 16.64 7.70 -3.80
C ARG A 82 18.09 7.56 -4.26
N ASN A 83 18.83 8.66 -4.30
CA ASN A 83 20.20 8.69 -4.85
C ASN A 83 20.29 8.05 -6.26
N GLY A 84 19.32 8.32 -7.13
CA GLY A 84 19.24 7.70 -8.47
C GLY A 84 18.86 6.22 -8.50
N VAL A 85 18.49 5.62 -7.36
CA VAL A 85 18.05 4.21 -7.27
C VAL A 85 16.54 4.14 -7.04
N ALA A 86 15.88 3.24 -7.76
CA ALA A 86 14.44 3.00 -7.63
C ALA A 86 14.12 2.14 -6.39
N HIS A 87 13.22 2.64 -5.54
CA HIS A 87 12.71 1.93 -4.37
C HIS A 87 11.18 1.85 -4.42
N GLN A 88 10.67 0.64 -4.59
CA GLN A 88 9.23 0.38 -4.54
C GLN A 88 8.70 0.61 -3.12
N LEU A 89 7.62 1.38 -2.99
CA LEU A 89 7.09 1.82 -1.69
C LEU A 89 6.03 0.88 -1.09
N SER A 90 5.62 -0.14 -1.83
CA SER A 90 4.49 -1.02 -1.49
C SER A 90 4.53 -2.32 -2.30
N VAL A 91 4.04 -3.43 -1.75
CA VAL A 91 4.01 -4.74 -2.41
C VAL A 91 2.74 -4.87 -3.25
N ASP A 92 2.83 -5.60 -4.37
CA ASP A 92 1.67 -5.86 -5.23
C ASP A 92 0.74 -6.91 -4.60
N HIS A 93 -0.57 -6.64 -4.69
CA HIS A 93 -1.60 -7.51 -4.14
C HIS A 93 -2.00 -8.57 -5.16
N GLU A 94 -1.08 -9.49 -5.42
CA GLU A 94 -1.30 -10.62 -6.31
C GLU A 94 -2.13 -11.73 -5.63
N PRO A 95 -2.98 -12.46 -6.37
CA PRO A 95 -3.75 -13.59 -5.83
C PRO A 95 -2.89 -14.67 -5.15
N SER A 96 -1.66 -14.86 -5.60
CA SER A 96 -0.66 -15.75 -4.99
C SER A 96 -0.36 -15.38 -3.53
N ASN A 97 -0.10 -14.09 -3.29
CA ASN A 97 0.28 -13.53 -1.99
C ASN A 97 -0.89 -13.57 -0.99
N GLU A 98 -2.11 -13.36 -1.48
CA GLU A 98 -3.32 -13.28 -0.65
C GLU A 98 -4.15 -14.57 -0.62
N ARG A 99 -3.65 -15.63 -1.25
CA ARG A 99 -4.35 -16.91 -1.41
C ARG A 99 -4.98 -17.43 -0.12
N LYS A 100 -4.23 -17.42 0.98
CA LYS A 100 -4.71 -17.91 2.28
C LYS A 100 -5.92 -17.12 2.78
N TYR A 101 -5.95 -15.81 2.54
CA TYR A 101 -7.07 -14.96 2.93
C TYR A 101 -8.28 -15.20 2.02
N ILE A 102 -8.06 -15.25 0.71
CA ILE A 102 -9.11 -15.51 -0.29
C ILE A 102 -9.79 -16.86 -0.03
N GLU A 103 -9.01 -17.92 0.18
CA GLU A 103 -9.54 -19.27 0.45
C GLU A 103 -10.25 -19.34 1.82
N LYS A 104 -9.81 -18.56 2.81
CA LYS A 104 -10.46 -18.48 4.13
C LYS A 104 -11.87 -17.88 4.07
N ILE A 105 -12.12 -16.95 3.15
CA ILE A 105 -13.44 -16.31 2.99
C ILE A 105 -14.34 -17.02 1.97
N GLY A 106 -13.92 -18.18 1.47
CA GLY A 106 -14.72 -19.04 0.58
C GLY A 106 -14.42 -18.90 -0.91
N GLY A 107 -13.47 -18.04 -1.29
CA GLY A 107 -13.00 -17.91 -2.67
C GLY A 107 -11.95 -18.96 -3.03
N PHE A 108 -11.42 -18.87 -4.24
CA PHE A 108 -10.29 -19.70 -4.66
C PHE A 108 -9.33 -18.93 -5.56
N VAL A 109 -8.10 -19.43 -5.66
CA VAL A 109 -7.10 -18.91 -6.60
C VAL A 109 -6.80 -19.98 -7.64
N SER A 110 -7.03 -19.64 -8.91
CA SER A 110 -6.85 -20.55 -10.05
C SER A 110 -6.15 -19.83 -11.18
N ASN A 111 -5.27 -20.53 -11.90
CA ASN A 111 -4.70 -20.04 -13.16
C ASN A 111 -5.53 -20.43 -14.38
N ILE A 112 -6.65 -21.14 -14.22
CA ILE A 112 -7.48 -21.61 -15.34
C ILE A 112 -8.61 -20.58 -15.63
N PRO A 113 -8.77 -20.10 -16.87
CA PRO A 113 -7.93 -20.35 -18.06
C PRO A 113 -6.64 -19.50 -18.09
N GLY A 114 -5.54 -20.10 -18.56
CA GLY A 114 -4.25 -19.43 -18.79
C GLY A 114 -3.15 -19.80 -17.80
N ASP A 115 -2.17 -18.91 -17.64
CA ASP A 115 -0.98 -19.10 -16.79
C ASP A 115 -0.91 -18.10 -15.61
N VAL A 116 -1.85 -17.16 -15.55
CA VAL A 116 -1.88 -16.11 -14.51
C VAL A 116 -2.88 -16.52 -13.43
N LEU A 117 -2.44 -16.50 -12.17
CA LEU A 117 -3.31 -16.76 -11.03
C LEU A 117 -4.36 -15.67 -10.89
N ARG A 118 -5.61 -16.09 -10.69
CA ARG A 118 -6.78 -15.22 -10.60
C ARG A 118 -7.66 -15.58 -9.42
N VAL A 119 -8.22 -14.57 -8.77
CA VAL A 119 -9.31 -14.70 -7.79
C VAL A 119 -10.55 -15.22 -8.50
N ASP A 120 -11.09 -16.33 -8.02
CA ASP A 120 -12.21 -17.07 -8.58
C ASP A 120 -12.07 -17.33 -10.10
N GLY A 121 -10.84 -17.48 -10.58
CA GLY A 121 -10.53 -17.67 -12.00
C GLY A 121 -10.79 -16.43 -12.88
N GLN A 122 -11.12 -15.27 -12.31
CA GLN A 122 -11.55 -14.08 -13.05
C GLN A 122 -10.55 -12.92 -12.99
N LEU A 123 -10.13 -12.49 -11.80
CA LEU A 123 -9.34 -11.25 -11.64
C LEU A 123 -7.90 -11.51 -11.20
N ALA A 124 -6.93 -10.91 -11.88
CA ALA A 124 -5.49 -11.14 -11.63
C ALA A 124 -4.90 -10.28 -10.49
N VAL A 125 -5.75 -9.54 -9.77
CA VAL A 125 -5.40 -8.81 -8.54
C VAL A 125 -6.29 -9.27 -7.39
N ALA A 126 -5.75 -9.27 -6.18
CA ALA A 126 -6.44 -9.72 -4.96
C ALA A 126 -7.24 -8.62 -4.26
N ARG A 127 -7.00 -7.35 -4.62
CA ARG A 127 -7.69 -6.19 -4.07
C ARG A 127 -7.94 -5.15 -5.14
N ALA A 128 -9.14 -4.58 -5.14
CA ALA A 128 -9.55 -3.52 -6.06
C ALA A 128 -10.75 -2.75 -5.48
N PHE A 129 -10.98 -1.53 -5.97
CA PHE A 129 -12.29 -0.89 -5.88
C PHE A 129 -13.26 -1.55 -6.84
N GLY A 130 -14.55 -1.51 -6.53
CA GLY A 130 -15.58 -2.01 -7.43
C GLY A 130 -15.56 -3.53 -7.54
N ASP A 131 -15.51 -4.07 -8.76
CA ASP A 131 -15.54 -5.51 -9.05
C ASP A 131 -16.68 -6.24 -8.34
N LYS A 132 -17.90 -5.68 -8.47
CA LYS A 132 -19.06 -6.06 -7.65
C LYS A 132 -19.36 -7.56 -7.62
N ARG A 133 -19.07 -8.28 -8.70
CA ARG A 133 -19.31 -9.73 -8.78
C ARG A 133 -18.34 -10.55 -7.91
N LEU A 134 -17.14 -10.02 -7.68
CA LEU A 134 -16.07 -10.67 -6.92
C LEU A 134 -15.93 -10.11 -5.51
N LYS A 135 -16.71 -9.08 -5.15
CA LYS A 135 -16.56 -8.34 -3.89
C LYS A 135 -16.57 -9.19 -2.63
N ILE A 136 -17.27 -10.33 -2.65
CA ILE A 136 -17.29 -11.26 -1.51
C ILE A 136 -15.93 -11.92 -1.23
N HIS A 137 -15.05 -11.98 -2.24
CA HIS A 137 -13.71 -12.58 -2.17
C HIS A 137 -12.58 -11.60 -2.51
N LEU A 138 -12.91 -10.31 -2.66
CA LEU A 138 -12.00 -9.26 -3.09
C LEU A 138 -12.01 -8.10 -2.09
N SER A 139 -10.85 -7.77 -1.53
CA SER A 139 -10.73 -6.70 -0.53
C SER A 139 -10.56 -5.31 -1.19
N SER A 140 -11.03 -4.25 -0.53
CA SER A 140 -10.64 -2.86 -0.82
C SER A 140 -9.86 -2.22 0.32
N GLU A 141 -9.48 -3.00 1.33
CA GLU A 141 -8.64 -2.47 2.40
C GLU A 141 -7.25 -2.17 1.84
N PRO A 142 -6.77 -0.91 1.92
CA PRO A 142 -5.43 -0.59 1.45
C PRO A 142 -4.37 -1.08 2.44
N ASP A 143 -3.27 -1.57 1.90
CA ASP A 143 -2.03 -1.67 2.66
C ASP A 143 -1.45 -0.27 2.82
N ILE A 144 -1.18 0.11 4.07
CA ILE A 144 -0.65 1.44 4.42
C ILE A 144 0.75 1.30 5.00
N THR A 145 1.72 1.91 4.33
CA THR A 145 3.13 1.96 4.74
C THR A 145 3.57 3.41 4.97
N HIS A 146 4.71 3.57 5.65
CA HIS A 146 5.31 4.87 5.90
C HIS A 146 6.76 4.87 5.45
N GLN A 147 7.17 5.94 4.79
CA GLN A 147 8.52 6.12 4.28
C GLN A 147 9.09 7.44 4.77
N ALA A 148 10.28 7.41 5.36
CA ALA A 148 11.01 8.63 5.70
C ALA A 148 11.48 9.32 4.42
N VAL A 149 11.38 10.64 4.42
CA VAL A 149 11.88 11.54 3.37
C VAL A 149 13.09 12.29 3.93
N GLY A 150 14.15 12.35 3.15
CA GLY A 150 15.31 13.19 3.39
C GLY A 150 15.93 13.63 2.06
N ASP A 151 17.07 14.32 2.12
CA ASP A 151 17.66 15.03 0.98
C ASP A 151 18.04 14.10 -0.19
N GLN A 152 18.26 12.82 0.08
CA GLN A 152 18.50 11.80 -0.95
C GLN A 152 17.28 11.46 -1.81
N ASN A 153 16.07 11.85 -1.40
CA ASN A 153 14.82 11.49 -2.07
C ASN A 153 14.47 12.54 -3.13
N GLU A 154 14.38 12.12 -4.38
CA GLU A 154 14.31 13.04 -5.52
C GLU A 154 12.87 13.23 -6.01
N PHE A 155 12.16 12.13 -6.26
CA PHE A 155 10.78 12.13 -6.74
C PHE A 155 10.10 10.78 -6.49
N VAL A 156 8.77 10.77 -6.65
CA VAL A 156 7.96 9.55 -6.64
C VAL A 156 7.26 9.42 -7.99
N VAL A 157 7.34 8.23 -8.59
CA VAL A 157 6.63 7.85 -9.81
C VAL A 157 5.47 6.94 -9.43
N PHE A 158 4.32 7.17 -10.05
CA PHE A 158 3.16 6.28 -10.01
C PHE A 158 3.02 5.61 -11.37
N THR A 159 2.80 4.31 -11.36
CA THR A 159 2.61 3.54 -12.59
C THR A 159 1.45 2.57 -12.42
N SER A 160 0.83 2.20 -13.53
CA SER A 160 0.12 0.92 -13.61
C SER A 160 1.13 -0.20 -13.92
N ASP A 161 0.64 -1.43 -13.98
CA ASP A 161 1.36 -2.63 -14.39
C ASP A 161 1.82 -2.62 -15.87
N GLY A 162 1.32 -1.68 -16.67
CA GLY A 162 1.68 -1.51 -18.09
C GLY A 162 3.02 -0.84 -18.36
N ILE A 163 3.76 -0.43 -17.33
CA ILE A 163 5.12 0.15 -17.38
C ILE A 163 6.09 -0.85 -16.78
#